data_AF-A0A852KIS6-F1
#
_entry.id   AF-A0A852KIS6-F1
#
_cell.length_a   1.000
_cell.length_b   1.000
_cell.length_c   1.000
_cell.angle_alpha   90.00
_cell.angle_beta   90.00
_cell.angle_gamma   90.00
#
_symmetry.space_group_name_H-M   'P 1'
#
loop_
_entity.id
_entity.type
_entity.pdbx_description
1 polymer ?
#
loop_
_entity_poly.entity_id
_entity_poly.type
_entity_poly.pdbx_seq_one_letter_code
_entity_poly.pdbx_strand_id
1 'polypeptide(L)'
;ARGCSLCPQVEVEVESMDKAGNFIGWLHVEGQNLSVALVEQALSRVHFTAERSPYCKALLSAQDAARQRREKVWAHYEETPAEEVLPVLEEKERTTNYKPVFVTEITDDLHFYVQDVETGAQLEKLMENMRAEVSSHPPVEGSYTPRRGDFCIAKFVDGEWYRARVEKVESAGKVHIFYIDYGNRETLPASRLAPLPAAFATRVLPAQASEYRFAFIQVPQDVSTGGAPARGRWALCPMPHGVPSPCPMPLAPQGTQ
;
A
#
# COMPACT_ATOMS: atom_id res chain seq x y z
N ALA A 1 -19.34 -23.29 34.81
CA ALA A 1 -18.21 -24.08 34.26
C ALA A 1 -18.76 -25.11 33.28
N ARG A 2 -18.66 -24.85 31.97
CA ARG A 2 -18.86 -25.87 30.93
C ARG A 2 -17.49 -26.08 30.30
N GLY A 3 -16.92 -27.26 30.52
CA GLY A 3 -15.64 -27.65 29.94
C GLY A 3 -15.80 -27.78 28.42
N CYS A 4 -14.93 -27.09 27.69
CA CYS A 4 -14.73 -27.31 26.27
C CYS A 4 -13.62 -28.36 26.16
N SER A 5 -13.97 -29.63 26.35
CA SER A 5 -13.11 -30.77 26.05
C SER A 5 -13.13 -31.00 24.54
N LEU A 6 -12.30 -30.28 23.79
CA LEU A 6 -11.95 -30.57 22.38
C LEU A 6 -10.87 -29.62 21.83
N CYS A 7 -9.93 -29.17 22.67
CA CYS A 7 -8.69 -28.62 22.13
C CYS A 7 -7.75 -29.81 21.92
N PRO A 8 -7.53 -30.29 20.67
CA PRO A 8 -6.51 -31.29 20.44
C PRO A 8 -5.17 -30.75 20.96
N GLN A 9 -4.37 -31.62 21.56
CA GLN A 9 -3.01 -31.27 21.95
C GLN A 9 -2.24 -31.01 20.66
N VAL A 10 -1.79 -29.76 20.48
CA VAL A 10 -1.02 -29.33 19.32
C VAL A 10 0.38 -28.93 19.75
N GLU A 11 1.35 -29.22 18.90
CA GLU A 11 2.74 -28.82 19.09
C GLU A 11 3.08 -27.79 18.01
N VAL A 12 3.66 -26.66 18.43
CA VAL A 12 4.00 -25.55 17.52
C VAL A 12 5.51 -25.33 17.56
N GLU A 13 6.17 -25.44 16.42
CA GLU A 13 7.56 -25.08 16.22
C GLU A 13 7.62 -23.70 15.59
N VAL A 14 8.02 -22.68 16.34
CA VAL A 14 8.11 -21.31 15.83
C VAL A 14 9.49 -21.09 15.20
N GLU A 15 9.51 -20.80 13.89
CA GLU A 15 10.75 -20.48 13.15
C GLU A 15 11.03 -18.99 13.10
N SER A 16 9.97 -18.18 12.95
CA SER A 16 10.10 -16.73 12.88
C SER A 16 8.78 -16.05 13.26
N MET A 17 8.77 -14.73 13.22
CA MET A 17 7.59 -13.93 13.49
C MET A 17 7.51 -12.86 12.40
N ASP A 18 6.32 -12.65 11.84
CA ASP A 18 6.10 -11.56 10.90
C ASP A 18 5.99 -10.21 11.65
N LYS A 19 5.95 -9.11 10.88
CA LYS A 19 5.87 -7.76 11.46
C LYS A 19 4.49 -7.43 12.07
N ALA A 20 3.48 -8.27 11.83
CA ALA A 20 2.17 -8.17 12.45
C ALA A 20 2.09 -8.96 13.77
N GLY A 21 3.18 -9.63 14.17
CA GLY A 21 3.26 -10.42 15.40
C GLY A 21 2.75 -11.85 15.25
N ASN A 22 2.50 -12.33 14.03
CA ASN A 22 2.11 -13.71 13.79
C ASN A 22 3.35 -14.60 13.77
N PHE A 23 3.30 -15.71 14.52
CA PHE A 23 4.35 -16.72 14.50
C PHE A 23 4.28 -17.53 13.20
N ILE A 24 5.40 -17.59 12.48
CA ILE A 24 5.60 -18.46 11.32
C ILE A 24 6.33 -19.71 11.81
N GLY A 25 5.78 -20.87 11.52
CA GLY A 25 6.28 -22.11 12.07
C GLY A 25 5.50 -23.34 11.61
N TRP A 26 5.80 -24.48 12.23
CA TRP A 26 5.17 -25.75 11.94
C TRP A 26 4.16 -26.09 13.03
N LEU A 27 2.96 -26.45 12.60
CA LEU A 27 1.91 -26.92 13.50
C LEU A 27 1.79 -28.44 13.35
N HIS A 28 1.93 -29.16 14.45
CA HIS A 28 1.74 -30.59 14.54
C HIS A 28 0.47 -30.90 15.33
N VAL A 29 -0.40 -31.71 14.75
CA VAL A 29 -1.64 -32.19 15.38
C VAL A 29 -1.57 -33.71 15.41
N GLU A 30 -1.61 -34.31 16.60
CA GLU A 30 -1.52 -35.78 16.77
C GLU A 30 -0.28 -36.40 16.09
N GLY A 31 0.86 -35.69 16.13
CA GLY A 31 2.11 -36.12 15.49
C GLY A 31 2.19 -35.91 13.98
N GLN A 32 1.17 -35.30 13.36
CA GLN A 32 1.15 -34.99 11.93
C GLN A 32 1.38 -33.51 11.67
N ASN A 33 2.26 -33.19 10.72
CA ASN A 33 2.51 -31.82 10.29
C ASN A 33 1.33 -31.30 9.44
N LEU A 34 0.65 -30.27 9.92
CA LEU A 34 -0.57 -29.75 9.29
C LEU A 34 -0.28 -29.18 7.90
N SER A 35 0.88 -28.56 7.67
CA SER A 35 1.26 -28.03 6.36
C SER A 35 1.37 -29.15 5.32
N VAL A 36 1.92 -30.31 5.71
CA VAL A 36 1.99 -31.50 4.85
C VAL A 36 0.58 -32.03 4.56
N ALA A 37 -0.27 -32.16 5.58
CA ALA A 37 -1.63 -32.66 5.42
C ALA A 37 -2.50 -31.77 4.51
N LEU A 38 -2.37 -30.44 4.61
CA LEU A 38 -3.09 -29.49 3.76
C LEU A 38 -2.64 -29.57 2.30
N VAL A 39 -1.34 -29.70 2.05
CA VAL A 39 -0.80 -29.89 0.69
C VAL A 39 -1.27 -31.23 0.13
N GLU A 40 -1.21 -32.30 0.91
CA GLU A 40 -1.67 -33.63 0.51
C GLU A 40 -3.16 -33.60 0.16
N GLN A 41 -4.01 -32.97 0.96
CA GLN A 41 -5.44 -32.89 0.65
C GLN A 41 -5.80 -31.92 -0.48
N ALA A 42 -4.82 -31.42 -1.24
CA ALA A 42 -5.00 -30.45 -2.32
C ALA A 42 -5.67 -29.15 -1.85
N LEU A 43 -5.48 -28.78 -0.58
CA LEU A 43 -6.01 -27.53 -0.01
C LEU A 43 -4.97 -26.41 -0.03
N SER A 44 -3.70 -26.73 -0.26
CA SER A 44 -2.60 -25.77 -0.34
C SER A 44 -1.53 -26.18 -1.35
N ARG A 45 -0.58 -25.28 -1.63
CA ARG A 45 0.58 -25.51 -2.50
C ARG A 45 1.87 -25.29 -1.71
N VAL A 46 2.94 -25.99 -2.07
CA VAL A 46 4.26 -25.79 -1.46
C VAL A 46 4.77 -24.41 -1.86
N HIS A 47 5.20 -23.64 -0.86
CA HIS A 47 5.84 -22.35 -1.04
C HIS A 47 7.36 -22.52 -1.05
N PHE A 48 8.10 -21.70 -1.78
CA PHE A 48 9.56 -21.82 -1.92
C PHE A 48 10.31 -21.76 -0.57
N THR A 49 9.73 -21.13 0.46
CA THR A 49 10.32 -21.11 1.81
C THR A 49 10.40 -22.50 2.46
N ALA A 50 9.60 -23.47 2.01
CA ALA A 50 9.65 -24.84 2.46
C ALA A 50 10.92 -25.58 1.99
N GLU A 51 11.66 -25.07 0.99
CA GLU A 51 12.87 -25.72 0.48
C GLU A 51 13.97 -25.85 1.54
N ARG A 52 14.01 -24.89 2.47
CA ARG A 52 14.97 -24.86 3.59
C ARG A 52 14.48 -25.56 4.85
N SER A 53 13.26 -26.10 4.82
CA SER A 53 12.63 -26.78 5.94
C SER A 53 13.07 -28.25 6.03
N PRO A 54 13.14 -28.83 7.24
CA PRO A 54 13.25 -30.28 7.41
C PRO A 54 12.07 -31.05 6.76
N TYR A 55 10.93 -30.40 6.55
CA TYR A 55 9.72 -31.00 5.97
C TYR A 55 9.63 -30.85 4.44
N CYS A 56 10.63 -30.26 3.78
CA CYS A 56 10.66 -30.03 2.33
C CYS A 56 10.29 -31.28 1.51
N LYS A 57 10.96 -32.40 1.79
CA LYS A 57 10.76 -33.66 1.06
C LYS A 57 9.33 -34.20 1.22
N ALA A 58 8.76 -34.08 2.42
CA ALA A 58 7.40 -34.53 2.71
C ALA A 58 6.36 -33.65 2.00
N LEU A 59 6.58 -32.33 1.98
CA LEU A 59 5.73 -31.36 1.30
C LEU A 59 5.71 -31.56 -0.22
N LEU A 60 6.87 -31.77 -0.84
CA LEU A 60 6.96 -32.03 -2.28
C LEU A 60 6.26 -33.35 -2.66
N SER A 61 6.49 -34.42 -1.88
CA SER A 61 5.82 -35.70 -2.08
C SER A 61 4.28 -35.58 -1.95
N ALA A 62 3.81 -34.81 -0.96
CA ALA A 62 2.39 -34.53 -0.77
C ALA A 62 1.80 -33.74 -1.95
N GLN A 63 2.56 -32.78 -2.49
CA GLN A 63 2.14 -31.96 -3.62
C GLN A 63 2.04 -32.78 -4.91
N ASP A 64 2.99 -33.66 -5.17
CA ASP A 64 2.97 -34.55 -6.33
C ASP A 64 1.80 -35.53 -6.26
N ALA A 65 1.52 -36.08 -5.07
CA ALA A 65 0.35 -36.91 -4.84
C ALA A 65 -0.97 -36.14 -5.05
N ALA A 66 -1.05 -34.88 -4.61
CA ALA A 66 -2.21 -34.02 -4.80
C ALA A 66 -2.42 -33.64 -6.28
N ARG A 67 -1.34 -33.37 -7.03
CA ARG A 67 -1.39 -33.08 -8.47
C ARG A 67 -1.93 -34.25 -9.28
N GLN A 68 -1.54 -35.48 -8.95
CA GLN A 68 -2.04 -36.68 -9.61
C GLN A 68 -3.56 -36.87 -9.46
N ARG A 69 -4.13 -36.41 -8.34
CA ARG A 69 -5.57 -36.49 -8.08
C ARG A 69 -6.40 -35.45 -8.83
N ARG A 70 -5.81 -34.35 -9.31
CA ARG A 70 -6.50 -33.26 -10.05
C ARG A 70 -7.76 -32.73 -9.34
N GLU A 71 -7.73 -32.67 -8.01
CA GLU A 71 -8.83 -32.19 -7.19
C GLU A 71 -8.52 -30.80 -6.61
N LYS A 72 -9.59 -30.06 -6.26
CA LYS A 72 -9.53 -28.77 -5.54
C LYS A 72 -8.59 -27.74 -6.22
N VAL A 73 -7.52 -27.29 -5.57
CA VAL A 73 -6.59 -26.26 -6.10
C VAL A 73 -5.83 -26.70 -7.36
N TRP A 74 -5.97 -27.96 -7.78
CA TRP A 74 -5.38 -28.55 -8.99
C TRP A 74 -6.41 -28.92 -10.07
N ALA A 75 -7.71 -28.62 -9.88
CA ALA A 75 -8.78 -29.01 -10.81
C ALA A 75 -8.72 -28.31 -12.20
N HIS A 76 -8.00 -27.18 -12.30
CA HIS A 76 -7.84 -26.40 -13.54
C HIS A 76 -6.37 -26.06 -13.85
N TYR A 77 -5.43 -26.91 -13.43
CA TYR A 77 -4.00 -26.69 -13.67
C TYR A 77 -3.64 -27.02 -15.13
N GLU A 78 -3.43 -25.99 -15.95
CA GLU A 78 -2.70 -26.10 -17.21
C GLU A 78 -1.20 -25.93 -16.95
N GLU A 79 -0.40 -26.90 -17.39
CA GLU A 79 1.06 -26.79 -17.39
C GLU A 79 1.48 -25.69 -18.37
N THR A 80 1.69 -24.48 -17.88
CA THR A 80 2.48 -23.49 -18.61
C THR A 80 3.90 -24.05 -18.75
N PRO A 81 4.46 -24.19 -19.97
CA PRO A 81 5.83 -24.61 -20.16
C PRO A 81 6.74 -23.73 -19.33
N ALA A 82 7.73 -24.32 -18.67
CA ALA A 82 8.75 -23.59 -17.95
C ALA A 82 9.38 -22.56 -18.91
N GLU A 83 9.01 -21.28 -18.77
CA GLU A 83 9.95 -20.23 -19.11
C GLU A 83 11.23 -20.58 -18.35
N GLU A 84 12.35 -20.67 -19.06
CA GLU A 84 13.66 -20.74 -18.47
C GLU A 84 13.76 -19.55 -17.50
N VAL A 85 13.48 -19.80 -16.24
CA VAL A 85 13.72 -18.87 -15.16
C VAL A 85 15.24 -18.74 -15.18
N LEU A 86 15.71 -17.64 -15.78
CA LEU A 86 17.08 -17.19 -15.65
C LEU A 86 17.47 -17.44 -14.19
N PRO A 87 18.60 -18.13 -13.91
CA PRO A 87 18.98 -18.43 -12.54
C PRO A 87 18.93 -17.12 -11.79
N VAL A 88 18.03 -17.04 -10.80
CA VAL A 88 17.96 -15.93 -9.88
C VAL A 88 19.35 -15.88 -9.27
N LEU A 89 20.15 -14.91 -9.73
CA LEU A 89 21.46 -14.58 -9.16
C LEU A 89 21.27 -14.62 -7.65
N GLU A 90 22.07 -15.47 -6.99
CA GLU A 90 22.10 -15.67 -5.53
C GLU A 90 21.57 -14.42 -4.83
N GLU A 91 20.35 -14.48 -4.29
CA GLU A 91 19.80 -13.37 -3.52
C GLU A 91 20.71 -13.22 -2.29
N LYS A 92 21.73 -12.36 -2.41
CA LYS A 92 22.41 -11.74 -1.28
C LYS A 92 21.33 -11.42 -0.26
N GLU A 93 21.52 -11.88 0.97
CA GLU A 93 20.68 -11.60 2.13
C GLU A 93 19.90 -10.29 1.91
N ARG A 94 18.56 -10.40 1.79
CA ARG A 94 17.69 -9.27 1.44
C ARG A 94 17.96 -8.15 2.42
N THR A 95 18.76 -7.18 2.00
CA THR A 95 19.23 -6.11 2.88
C THR A 95 18.03 -5.23 3.11
N THR A 96 17.50 -5.22 4.33
CA THR A 96 16.33 -4.42 4.67
C THR A 96 16.70 -2.94 4.65
N ASN A 97 16.45 -2.27 3.53
CA ASN A 97 16.59 -0.82 3.41
C ASN A 97 15.23 -0.17 3.69
N TYR A 98 14.94 0.04 4.98
CA TYR A 98 13.76 0.79 5.39
C TYR A 98 14.01 2.27 5.14
N LYS A 99 13.09 2.90 4.39
CA LYS A 99 13.08 4.34 4.20
C LYS A 99 11.92 4.96 4.99
N PRO A 100 12.16 6.08 5.69
CA PRO A 100 11.07 6.82 6.31
C PRO A 100 10.17 7.41 5.22
N VAL A 101 8.87 7.15 5.32
CA VAL A 101 7.86 7.66 4.38
C VAL A 101 6.66 8.20 5.15
N PHE A 102 5.94 9.13 4.55
CA PHE A 102 4.66 9.64 5.04
C PHE A 102 3.53 9.04 4.21
N VAL A 103 2.62 8.28 4.84
CA VAL A 103 1.45 7.70 4.16
C VAL A 103 0.39 8.79 4.00
N THR A 104 0.00 9.09 2.75
CA THR A 104 -0.90 10.21 2.44
C THR A 104 -2.32 9.79 2.10
N GLU A 105 -2.49 8.64 1.44
CA GLU A 105 -3.81 8.16 0.98
C GLU A 105 -3.87 6.64 1.08
N ILE A 106 -5.02 6.10 1.49
CA ILE A 106 -5.32 4.67 1.44
C ILE A 106 -6.56 4.49 0.57
N THR A 107 -6.42 3.70 -0.50
CA THR A 107 -7.49 3.43 -1.46
C THR A 107 -8.41 2.31 -0.96
N ASP A 108 -9.62 2.24 -1.53
CA ASP A 108 -10.58 1.17 -1.21
C ASP A 108 -10.04 -0.24 -1.61
N ASP A 109 -9.12 -0.31 -2.58
CA ASP A 109 -8.49 -1.56 -3.04
C ASP A 109 -7.24 -1.94 -2.21
N LEU A 110 -7.07 -1.33 -1.02
CA LEU A 110 -5.96 -1.57 -0.09
C LEU A 110 -4.57 -1.25 -0.67
N HIS A 111 -4.51 -0.43 -1.72
CA HIS A 111 -3.28 0.27 -2.09
C HIS A 111 -3.17 1.53 -1.24
N PHE A 112 -1.96 2.06 -1.14
CA PHE A 112 -1.71 3.30 -0.43
C PHE A 112 -0.67 4.13 -1.16
N TYR A 113 -0.75 5.45 -1.01
CA TYR A 113 0.25 6.38 -1.52
C TYR A 113 1.12 6.88 -0.38
N VAL A 114 2.40 7.08 -0.69
CA VAL A 114 3.36 7.62 0.26
C VAL A 114 4.22 8.72 -0.37
N GLN A 115 4.74 9.59 0.48
CA GLN A 115 5.77 10.57 0.18
C GLN A 115 7.09 10.17 0.86
N ASP A 116 8.21 10.43 0.20
CA ASP A 116 9.53 10.27 0.82
C ASP A 116 9.78 11.42 1.82
N VAL A 117 10.17 11.10 3.05
CA VAL A 117 10.43 12.10 4.08
C VAL A 117 11.65 12.96 3.70
N GLU A 118 12.61 12.42 2.96
CA GLU A 118 13.82 13.14 2.54
C GLU A 118 13.50 14.32 1.59
N THR A 119 12.43 14.21 0.80
CA THR A 119 12.01 15.25 -0.16
C THR A 119 10.87 16.13 0.34
N GLY A 120 10.34 15.88 1.55
CA GLY A 120 9.21 16.62 2.13
C GLY A 120 9.42 18.14 2.16
N ALA A 121 10.59 18.60 2.62
CA ALA A 121 10.92 20.03 2.67
C ALA A 121 10.97 20.69 1.27
N GLN A 122 11.30 19.92 0.22
CA GLN A 122 11.30 20.42 -1.15
C GLN A 122 9.87 20.61 -1.67
N LEU A 123 8.98 19.68 -1.32
CA LEU A 123 7.55 19.78 -1.64
C LEU A 123 6.90 20.98 -0.93
N GLU A 124 7.17 21.17 0.36
CA GLU A 124 6.66 22.32 1.13
C GLU A 124 7.08 23.64 0.49
N LYS A 125 8.37 23.79 0.18
CA LYS A 125 8.91 24.99 -0.49
C LYS A 125 8.31 25.19 -1.89
N LEU A 126 8.10 24.11 -2.65
CA LEU A 126 7.45 24.19 -3.96
C LEU A 126 6.02 24.70 -3.84
N MET A 127 5.26 24.16 -2.88
CA MET A 127 3.85 24.52 -2.64
C MET A 127 3.72 25.97 -2.16
N GLU A 128 4.58 26.43 -1.25
CA GLU A 128 4.61 27.81 -0.78
C GLU A 128 4.84 28.79 -1.94
N ASN A 129 5.90 28.56 -2.74
CA ASN A 129 6.22 29.41 -3.89
C ASN A 129 5.11 29.40 -4.95
N MET A 130 4.56 28.22 -5.25
CA MET A 130 3.48 28.07 -6.22
C MET A 130 2.23 28.82 -5.78
N ARG A 131 1.82 28.69 -4.52
CA ARG A 131 0.64 29.38 -3.98
C ARG A 131 0.83 30.89 -3.96
N ALA A 132 2.03 31.38 -3.62
CA ALA A 132 2.36 32.80 -3.69
C ALA A 132 2.28 33.35 -5.13
N GLU A 133 2.78 32.61 -6.11
CA GLU A 133 2.69 32.99 -7.53
C GLU A 133 1.24 33.02 -8.03
N VAL A 134 0.46 31.98 -7.70
CA VAL A 134 -0.96 31.88 -8.06
C VAL A 134 -1.79 32.96 -7.36
N SER A 135 -1.45 33.34 -6.13
CA SER A 135 -2.13 34.43 -5.41
C SER A 135 -1.80 35.81 -5.99
N SER A 136 -0.58 36.01 -6.48
CA SER A 136 -0.18 37.28 -7.14
C SER A 136 -0.71 37.38 -8.57
N HIS A 137 -0.94 36.24 -9.23
CA HIS A 137 -1.51 36.15 -10.57
C HIS A 137 -2.69 35.17 -10.60
N PRO A 138 -3.87 35.56 -10.06
CA PRO A 138 -5.02 34.67 -9.97
C PRO A 138 -5.43 34.11 -11.34
N PRO A 139 -5.68 32.80 -11.47
CA PRO A 139 -6.16 32.20 -12.71
C PRO A 139 -7.48 32.83 -13.15
N VAL A 140 -7.58 33.19 -14.43
CA VAL A 140 -8.82 33.70 -15.02
C VAL A 140 -9.78 32.53 -15.23
N GLU A 141 -10.98 32.60 -14.66
CA GLU A 141 -12.00 31.56 -14.86
C GLU A 141 -12.29 31.33 -16.35
N GLY A 142 -12.35 30.06 -16.76
CA GLY A 142 -12.62 29.67 -18.15
C GLY A 142 -11.43 29.78 -19.12
N SER A 143 -10.28 30.33 -18.69
CA SER A 143 -9.08 30.41 -19.54
C SER A 143 -8.37 29.06 -19.75
N TYR A 144 -8.66 28.07 -18.90
CA TYR A 144 -8.09 26.73 -18.96
C TYR A 144 -9.11 25.72 -19.48
N THR A 145 -8.76 25.03 -20.56
CA THR A 145 -9.53 23.89 -21.09
C THR A 145 -8.80 22.60 -20.78
N PRO A 146 -9.23 21.82 -19.77
CA PRO A 146 -8.52 20.61 -19.36
C PRO A 146 -8.62 19.52 -20.42
N ARG A 147 -7.52 18.80 -20.66
CA ARG A 147 -7.50 17.57 -21.46
C ARG A 147 -6.94 16.42 -20.65
N ARG A 148 -7.42 15.21 -20.94
CA ARG A 148 -6.89 13.99 -20.34
C ARG A 148 -5.37 13.91 -20.53
N GLY A 149 -4.67 13.70 -19.43
CA GLY A 149 -3.21 13.60 -19.37
C GLY A 149 -2.51 14.91 -19.04
N ASP A 150 -3.18 16.07 -19.13
CA ASP A 150 -2.59 17.36 -18.81
C ASP A 150 -2.18 17.42 -17.32
N PHE A 151 -1.04 18.05 -17.06
CA PHE A 151 -0.68 18.51 -15.73
C PHE A 151 -1.26 19.90 -15.50
N CYS A 152 -1.89 20.09 -14.35
CA CYS A 152 -2.58 21.32 -13.96
C CYS A 152 -2.35 21.61 -12.49
N ILE A 153 -2.78 22.78 -12.03
CA ILE A 153 -3.07 23.01 -10.63
C ILE A 153 -4.57 22.89 -10.39
N ALA A 154 -4.93 22.36 -9.22
CA ALA A 154 -6.30 22.19 -8.80
C ALA A 154 -6.49 22.77 -7.40
N LYS A 155 -7.55 23.56 -7.22
CA LYS A 155 -7.91 24.14 -5.92
C LYS A 155 -8.67 23.10 -5.11
N PHE A 156 -8.12 22.63 -4.00
CA PHE A 156 -8.76 21.63 -3.13
C PHE A 156 -9.82 22.24 -2.21
N VAL A 157 -10.51 21.43 -1.41
CA VAL A 157 -11.62 21.86 -0.54
C VAL A 157 -11.17 22.74 0.62
N ASP A 158 -9.88 22.72 0.96
CA ASP A 158 -9.25 23.64 1.92
C ASP A 158 -9.03 25.05 1.34
N GLY A 159 -9.29 25.24 0.05
CA GLY A 159 -9.09 26.50 -0.65
C GLY A 159 -7.68 26.70 -1.21
N GLU A 160 -6.77 25.74 -1.00
CA GLU A 160 -5.38 25.82 -1.45
C GLU A 160 -5.19 25.16 -2.82
N TRP A 161 -4.15 25.61 -3.54
CA TRP A 161 -3.78 25.05 -4.85
C TRP A 161 -2.72 23.96 -4.72
N TYR A 162 -2.91 22.89 -5.49
CA TYR A 162 -2.04 21.71 -5.52
C TYR A 162 -1.78 21.27 -6.95
N ARG A 163 -0.67 20.56 -7.19
CA ARG A 163 -0.39 19.98 -8.50
C ARG A 163 -1.26 18.75 -8.72
N ALA A 164 -1.82 18.64 -9.91
CA ALA A 164 -2.70 17.55 -10.30
C ALA A 164 -2.47 17.13 -11.75
N ARG A 165 -3.04 15.97 -12.09
CA ARG A 165 -3.11 15.46 -13.46
C ARG A 165 -4.56 15.15 -13.79
N VAL A 166 -5.01 15.56 -14.97
CA VAL A 166 -6.35 15.24 -15.47
C VAL A 166 -6.40 13.78 -15.91
N GLU A 167 -7.24 12.97 -15.26
CA GLU A 167 -7.43 11.55 -15.61
C GLU A 167 -8.56 11.37 -16.64
N LYS A 168 -9.66 12.15 -16.51
CA LYS A 168 -10.83 12.08 -17.39
C LYS A 168 -11.58 13.41 -17.39
N VAL A 169 -12.09 13.81 -18.56
CA VAL A 169 -12.99 14.97 -18.71
C VAL A 169 -14.35 14.46 -19.13
N GLU A 170 -15.37 14.58 -18.28
CA GLU A 170 -16.75 14.22 -18.63
C GLU A 170 -17.53 15.44 -19.15
N SER A 171 -17.35 16.58 -18.50
CA SER A 171 -17.92 17.87 -18.89
C SER A 171 -17.15 18.99 -18.20
N ALA A 172 -17.42 20.25 -18.55
CA ALA A 172 -16.82 21.40 -17.88
C ALA A 172 -17.12 21.43 -16.36
N GLY A 173 -18.23 20.82 -15.91
CA GLY A 173 -18.58 20.72 -14.49
C GLY A 173 -18.05 19.48 -13.78
N LYS A 174 -17.49 18.51 -14.52
CA LYS A 174 -17.03 17.21 -13.98
C LYS A 174 -15.73 16.78 -14.65
N VAL A 175 -14.62 17.11 -14.01
CA VAL A 175 -13.28 16.72 -14.41
C VAL A 175 -12.68 15.86 -13.30
N HIS A 176 -12.24 14.66 -13.65
CA HIS A 176 -11.57 13.74 -12.75
C HIS A 176 -10.08 14.03 -12.75
N ILE A 177 -9.54 14.26 -11.56
CA ILE A 177 -8.13 14.56 -11.36
C ILE A 177 -7.49 13.65 -10.33
N PHE A 178 -6.18 13.55 -10.42
CA PHE A 178 -5.31 12.89 -9.46
C PHE A 178 -4.29 13.89 -8.93
N TYR A 179 -4.24 14.07 -7.61
CA TYR A 179 -3.26 14.94 -6.95
C TYR A 179 -1.91 14.25 -6.91
N ILE A 180 -1.00 14.66 -7.80
CA ILE A 180 0.24 13.92 -8.09
C ILE A 180 1.21 13.86 -6.91
N ASP A 181 1.05 14.74 -5.94
CA ASP A 181 1.90 14.80 -4.76
C ASP A 181 1.30 14.06 -3.55
N TYR A 182 0.00 13.71 -3.58
CA TYR A 182 -0.70 13.16 -2.41
C TYR A 182 -1.41 11.81 -2.68
N GLY A 183 -1.76 11.51 -3.92
CA GLY A 183 -2.35 10.21 -4.29
C GLY A 183 -3.88 10.14 -4.26
N ASN A 184 -4.55 11.12 -3.65
CA ASN A 184 -6.01 11.20 -3.64
C ASN A 184 -6.56 11.69 -4.99
N ARG A 185 -7.81 11.34 -5.28
CA ARG A 185 -8.55 11.71 -6.49
C ARG A 185 -9.75 12.58 -6.13
N GLU A 186 -10.11 13.50 -7.01
CA GLU A 186 -11.30 14.34 -6.86
C GLU A 186 -12.00 14.53 -8.21
N THR A 187 -13.33 14.66 -8.19
CA THR A 187 -14.09 15.16 -9.34
C THR A 187 -14.52 16.59 -9.05
N LEU A 188 -14.10 17.54 -9.88
CA LEU A 188 -14.33 18.96 -9.65
C LEU A 188 -14.57 19.72 -10.98
N PRO A 189 -15.20 20.91 -10.94
CA PRO A 189 -15.44 21.71 -12.15
C PRO A 189 -14.14 22.32 -12.69
N ALA A 190 -14.09 22.55 -14.00
CA ALA A 190 -12.94 23.17 -14.67
C ALA A 190 -12.59 24.56 -14.13
N SER A 191 -13.53 25.27 -13.49
CA SER A 191 -13.28 26.56 -12.80
C SER A 191 -12.33 26.45 -11.60
N ARG A 192 -12.18 25.25 -11.01
CA ARG A 192 -11.19 24.97 -9.95
C ARG A 192 -9.86 24.43 -10.50
N LEU A 193 -9.66 24.49 -11.81
CA LEU A 193 -8.43 24.06 -12.49
C LEU A 193 -7.76 25.25 -13.19
N ALA A 194 -6.43 25.22 -13.23
CA ALA A 194 -5.64 26.17 -13.98
C ALA A 194 -4.36 25.52 -14.54
N PRO A 195 -3.69 26.13 -15.55
CA PRO A 195 -2.44 25.60 -16.08
C PRO A 195 -1.38 25.53 -14.98
N LEU A 196 -0.60 24.44 -14.96
CA LEU A 196 0.56 24.33 -14.06
C LEU A 196 1.69 25.24 -14.56
N PRO A 197 2.14 26.25 -13.79
CA PRO A 197 3.25 27.08 -14.21
C PRO A 197 4.53 26.25 -14.41
N ALA A 198 5.29 26.60 -15.44
CA ALA A 198 6.50 25.89 -15.87
C ALA A 198 7.57 25.74 -14.76
N ALA A 199 7.58 26.66 -13.80
CA ALA A 199 8.47 26.68 -12.64
C ALA A 199 8.14 25.60 -11.59
N PHE A 200 6.92 25.06 -11.60
CA PHE A 200 6.47 24.03 -10.64
C PHE A 200 6.17 22.68 -11.30
N ALA A 201 6.56 22.52 -12.56
CA ALA A 201 6.37 21.30 -13.34
C ALA A 201 7.11 20.08 -12.74
N THR A 202 6.70 18.88 -13.14
CA THR A 202 7.28 17.60 -12.66
C THR A 202 8.77 17.42 -12.98
N ARG A 203 9.28 18.14 -13.98
CA ARG A 203 10.73 18.21 -14.29
C ARG A 203 11.54 18.98 -13.25
N VAL A 204 10.90 19.86 -12.47
CA VAL A 204 11.54 20.67 -11.42
C VAL A 204 11.54 19.89 -10.11
N LEU A 205 10.38 19.36 -9.74
CA LEU A 205 10.23 18.41 -8.65
C LEU A 205 9.33 17.26 -9.13
N PRO A 206 9.77 16.00 -9.13
CA PRO A 206 8.93 14.86 -9.50
C PRO A 206 7.63 14.80 -8.70
N ALA A 207 6.63 14.07 -9.19
CA ALA A 207 5.43 13.74 -8.43
C ALA A 207 5.85 13.07 -7.10
N GLN A 208 5.34 13.58 -5.98
CA GLN A 208 5.79 13.11 -4.66
C GLN A 208 5.01 11.91 -4.11
N ALA A 209 3.83 11.60 -4.66
CA ALA A 209 3.08 10.43 -4.26
C ALA A 209 3.49 9.20 -5.09
N SER A 210 3.93 8.16 -4.40
CA SER A 210 4.21 6.85 -4.98
C SER A 210 3.21 5.82 -4.48
N GLU A 211 2.62 5.06 -5.40
CA GLU A 211 1.64 4.01 -5.09
C GLU A 211 2.34 2.73 -4.65
N TYR A 212 1.85 2.14 -3.56
CA TYR A 212 2.33 0.88 -3.01
C TYR A 212 1.16 -0.05 -2.70
N ARG A 213 1.53 -1.32 -2.59
CA ARG A 213 0.67 -2.42 -2.14
C ARG A 213 1.36 -3.14 -1.00
N PHE A 214 0.58 -3.71 -0.10
CA PHE A 214 1.12 -4.59 0.93
C PHE A 214 1.67 -5.87 0.29
N ALA A 215 2.89 -6.23 0.69
CA ALA A 215 3.45 -7.52 0.31
C ALA A 215 2.79 -8.66 1.12
N PHE A 216 2.65 -9.82 0.49
CA PHE A 216 2.24 -11.08 1.13
C PHE A 216 0.81 -11.15 1.69
N ILE A 217 -0.06 -10.19 1.33
CA ILE A 217 -1.48 -10.25 1.67
C ILE A 217 -2.34 -10.25 0.40
N GLN A 218 -3.44 -11.00 0.42
CA GLN A 218 -4.49 -10.92 -0.58
C GLN A 218 -5.55 -9.92 -0.13
N VAL A 219 -5.90 -8.98 -1.00
CA VAL A 219 -7.02 -8.05 -0.75
C VAL A 219 -8.31 -8.86 -0.76
N PRO A 220 -9.14 -8.83 0.29
CA PRO A 220 -10.41 -9.54 0.30
C PRO A 220 -11.29 -9.08 -0.87
N GLN A 221 -11.69 -10.01 -1.74
CA GLN A 221 -12.72 -9.75 -2.75
C GLN A 221 -14.07 -10.13 -2.15
N ASP A 222 -14.91 -9.15 -1.85
CA ASP A 222 -16.29 -9.43 -1.42
C ASP A 222 -17.09 -9.98 -2.61
N VAL A 223 -17.35 -11.29 -2.61
CA VAL A 223 -18.08 -11.97 -3.70
C VAL A 223 -19.60 -11.92 -3.52
N SER A 224 -20.13 -11.18 -2.53
CA SER A 224 -21.58 -11.14 -2.32
C SER A 224 -22.06 -9.88 -1.61
N THR A 225 -22.10 -8.77 -2.33
CA THR A 225 -23.22 -7.81 -2.44
C THR A 225 -22.69 -6.59 -3.20
N GLY A 226 -23.47 -6.07 -4.15
CA GLY A 226 -23.10 -4.84 -4.84
C GLY A 226 -22.89 -3.70 -3.85
N GLY A 227 -21.66 -3.19 -3.76
CA GLY A 227 -21.34 -1.91 -3.13
C GLY A 227 -20.29 -1.97 -2.00
N ALA A 228 -19.10 -1.46 -2.33
CA ALA A 228 -17.99 -1.00 -1.49
C ALA A 228 -17.07 -2.07 -0.84
N PRO A 229 -15.74 -2.04 -1.13
CA PRO A 229 -14.75 -2.82 -0.40
C PRO A 229 -14.60 -2.31 1.05
N ALA A 230 -14.00 -3.17 1.88
CA ALA A 230 -13.89 -3.03 3.33
C ALA A 230 -13.27 -1.68 3.77
N ARG A 231 -14.11 -0.71 4.14
CA ARG A 231 -13.73 0.38 5.06
C ARG A 231 -13.54 -0.18 6.47
N GLY A 232 -12.49 -0.96 6.66
CA GLY A 232 -12.12 -1.56 7.93
C GLY A 232 -11.00 -0.82 8.64
N ARG A 233 -11.36 0.19 9.45
CA ARG A 233 -10.58 0.62 10.65
C ARG A 233 -9.14 1.12 10.44
N TRP A 234 -8.89 1.99 9.44
CA TRP A 234 -7.68 2.82 9.37
C TRP A 234 -8.03 4.25 8.94
N ALA A 235 -8.89 4.92 9.72
CA ALA A 235 -9.05 6.36 9.57
C ALA A 235 -7.77 7.03 10.09
N LEU A 236 -6.85 7.37 9.18
CA LEU A 236 -5.82 8.36 9.47
C LEU A 236 -6.51 9.68 9.80
N CYS A 237 -6.09 10.31 10.89
CA CYS A 237 -6.65 11.56 11.39
C CYS A 237 -6.75 12.62 10.28
N PRO A 238 -7.80 13.47 10.27
CA PRO A 238 -7.79 14.68 9.47
C PRO A 238 -6.58 15.54 9.85
N MET A 239 -5.98 16.15 8.83
CA MET A 239 -4.80 17.01 8.86
C MET A 239 -4.73 17.88 10.13
N PRO A 240 -3.58 17.98 10.82
CA PRO A 240 -3.46 18.88 11.95
C PRO A 240 -3.58 20.33 11.46
N HIS A 241 -4.63 20.99 11.92
CA HIS A 241 -4.73 22.45 11.90
C HIS A 241 -3.54 23.05 12.63
N GLY A 242 -2.91 24.04 12.01
CA GLY A 242 -2.18 25.12 12.69
C GLY A 242 -1.01 24.68 13.55
N VAL A 243 0.20 24.90 13.05
CA VAL A 243 1.42 24.92 13.85
C VAL A 243 1.23 25.89 15.03
N PRO A 244 1.27 25.45 16.30
CA PRO A 244 1.45 26.37 17.42
C PRO A 244 2.94 26.69 17.52
N SER A 245 3.24 27.99 17.59
CA SER A 245 4.58 28.52 17.87
C SER A 245 5.20 27.89 19.14
N PRO A 246 6.55 27.82 19.24
CA PRO A 246 7.20 27.18 20.38
C PRO A 246 7.09 28.06 21.62
N CYS A 247 6.34 27.59 22.62
CA CYS A 247 6.43 28.12 23.99
C CYS A 247 7.46 27.31 24.81
N PRO A 248 8.13 27.96 25.78
CA PRO A 248 9.48 27.61 26.21
C PRO A 248 9.56 26.39 27.14
N MET A 249 10.70 25.71 27.05
CA MET A 249 11.08 24.54 27.86
C MET A 249 10.96 24.81 29.37
N PRO A 250 10.46 23.86 30.18
CA PRO A 250 10.59 23.92 31.63
C PRO A 250 12.05 23.66 32.03
N LEU A 251 12.60 24.54 32.86
CA LEU A 251 13.89 24.37 33.53
C LEU A 251 13.88 23.08 34.37
N ALA A 252 14.94 22.28 34.25
CA ALA A 252 15.17 21.10 35.07
C ALA A 252 15.25 21.48 36.57
N PRO A 253 14.71 20.66 37.49
CA PRO A 253 14.90 20.88 38.91
C PRO A 253 16.37 20.66 39.28
N GLN A 254 16.99 21.66 39.89
CA GLN A 254 18.29 21.52 40.54
C GLN A 254 18.13 20.52 41.70
N GLY A 255 18.91 19.44 41.66
CA GLY A 255 19.03 18.52 42.77
C GLY A 255 19.72 19.21 43.93
N THR A 256 19.04 19.25 45.08
CA THR A 256 19.60 19.62 46.36
C THR A 256 20.47 18.47 46.88
N GLN A 257 21.73 18.75 47.20
CA GLN A 257 22.44 18.14 48.32
C GLN A 257 22.72 19.24 49.34
#